data_AF-A0A7S7LUZ7-F1
#
_entry.id   AF-A0A7S7LUZ7-F1
#
_cell.length_a   1.000
_cell.length_b   1.000
_cell.length_c   1.000
_cell.angle_alpha   90.00
_cell.angle_beta   90.00
_cell.angle_gamma   90.00
#
_symmetry.space_group_name_H-M   'P 1'
#
loop_
_entity.id
_entity.type
_entity.pdbx_description
1 polymer ?
#
loop_
_entity_poly.entity_id
_entity_poly.type
_entity_poly.pdbx_seq_one_letter_code
_entity_poly.pdbx_strand_id
1 'polypeptide(L)'
;MTQEELDALMNEDIDDLDASELTDEAEEIEVEEEQVIEKKSVKTDDKPLGYSEETAHHWPLPATDENKMVHQLDNVTKESEEKASEIFDIIEGVSNELMAKEENVNNVMEVLNSNIELFTKLSEKFPDVEAFKIQLEKNESALNDTIEAVETLQNSGDAIMSVMDIMQYQDIHRQKIERVINVMRALSRYMNSLFECKIEDEKRVSSAQHIVGDTHNDIASMDEIEALLEQFGSK
;
A
#
# COMPACT_ATOMS: atom_id res chain seq x y z
N MET A 1 33.81 14.38 0.37
CA MET A 1 32.99 13.82 -0.71
C MET A 1 32.82 14.90 -1.75
N THR A 2 33.46 14.73 -2.90
CA THR A 2 33.32 15.63 -4.05
C THR A 2 32.09 15.22 -4.86
N GLN A 3 31.40 16.16 -5.52
CA GLN A 3 30.17 15.89 -6.29
C GLN A 3 30.32 14.73 -7.30
N GLU A 4 31.53 14.53 -7.82
CA GLU A 4 31.86 13.48 -8.79
C GLU A 4 31.78 12.06 -8.20
N GLU A 5 32.00 11.90 -6.89
CA GLU A 5 31.83 10.60 -6.20
C GLU A 5 30.35 10.27 -5.96
N LEU A 6 29.50 11.30 -5.87
CA LEU A 6 28.07 11.15 -5.62
C LEU A 6 27.29 10.86 -6.91
N ASP A 7 27.71 11.42 -8.03
CA ASP A 7 27.16 11.13 -9.36
C ASP A 7 27.57 9.73 -9.86
N ALA A 8 28.75 9.24 -9.50
CA ALA A 8 29.17 7.87 -9.83
C ALA A 8 28.31 6.82 -9.13
N LEU A 9 27.97 7.05 -7.86
CA LEU A 9 27.14 6.15 -7.06
C LEU A 9 25.68 6.09 -7.55
N MET A 10 25.19 7.15 -8.19
CA MET A 10 23.82 7.22 -8.69
C MET A 10 23.60 6.54 -10.04
N ASN A 11 24.68 6.34 -10.82
CA ASN A 11 24.61 5.69 -12.14
C ASN A 11 24.88 4.17 -12.08
N GLU A 12 25.42 3.64 -10.99
CA GLU A 12 25.78 2.22 -10.88
C GLU A 12 24.60 1.31 -10.46
N ASP A 13 23.49 1.90 -9.99
CA ASP A 13 22.40 1.16 -9.30
C ASP A 13 21.09 1.04 -10.10
N ILE A 14 21.09 1.43 -11.38
CA ILE A 14 19.87 1.51 -12.22
C ILE A 14 19.71 0.34 -13.21
N ASP A 15 20.74 -0.48 -13.42
CA ASP A 15 20.73 -1.47 -14.50
C ASP A 15 20.32 -2.91 -14.11
N ASP A 16 19.98 -3.22 -12.85
CA ASP A 16 19.87 -4.63 -12.42
C ASP A 16 18.66 -5.04 -11.55
N LEU A 17 17.50 -4.39 -11.66
CA LEU A 17 16.28 -4.90 -11.00
C LEU A 17 15.14 -5.17 -11.97
N ASP A 18 15.18 -6.43 -12.39
CA ASP A 18 14.30 -7.16 -13.29
C ASP A 18 12.83 -7.09 -12.87
N ALA A 19 11.98 -6.98 -13.89
CA ALA A 19 10.55 -6.79 -13.81
C ALA A 19 9.84 -8.14 -13.88
N SER A 20 9.89 -8.94 -12.81
CA SER A 20 8.99 -10.09 -12.68
C SER A 20 8.97 -10.61 -11.26
N GLU A 21 7.92 -10.27 -10.50
CA GLU A 21 7.16 -11.17 -9.63
C GLU A 21 6.18 -10.32 -8.80
N LEU A 22 5.17 -11.00 -8.24
CA LEU A 22 4.06 -10.52 -7.40
C LEU A 22 2.71 -10.49 -8.12
N THR A 23 2.22 -11.72 -8.34
CA THR A 23 0.80 -12.08 -8.34
C THR A 23 0.30 -12.25 -6.90
N ASP A 24 -1.02 -12.08 -6.75
CA ASP A 24 -1.91 -12.68 -5.75
C ASP A 24 -2.00 -12.04 -4.35
N GLU A 25 -3.13 -11.38 -4.07
CA GLU A 25 -4.28 -11.90 -3.27
C GLU A 25 -5.07 -10.72 -2.68
N ALA A 26 -6.32 -10.55 -3.12
CA ALA A 26 -7.25 -9.56 -2.58
C ALA A 26 -8.26 -10.27 -1.66
N GLU A 27 -8.27 -9.91 -0.38
CA GLU A 27 -9.37 -10.23 0.54
C GLU A 27 -10.22 -8.97 0.80
N GLU A 28 -11.53 -9.12 0.60
CA GLU A 28 -12.57 -8.12 0.82
C GLU A 28 -12.93 -7.99 2.30
N ILE A 29 -12.92 -6.77 2.86
CA ILE A 29 -13.65 -6.45 4.10
C ILE A 29 -14.35 -5.08 3.95
N GLU A 30 -15.66 -5.09 4.21
CA GLU A 30 -16.61 -3.97 4.16
C GLU A 30 -16.23 -2.82 5.11
N VAL A 31 -16.34 -1.56 4.64
CA VAL A 31 -16.06 -0.34 5.41
C VAL A 31 -17.37 0.41 5.70
N GLU A 32 -17.62 0.71 6.98
CA GLU A 32 -18.68 1.62 7.44
C GLU A 32 -18.38 3.09 7.06
N GLU A 33 -19.42 3.79 6.63
CA GLU A 33 -19.43 5.16 6.10
C GLU A 33 -19.05 6.22 7.14
N GLU A 34 -18.16 7.16 6.77
CA GLU A 34 -18.21 8.62 7.04
C GLU A 34 -16.87 9.28 6.61
N GLN A 35 -16.72 10.46 6.00
CA GLN A 35 -17.55 11.62 5.69
C GLN A 35 -17.11 12.22 4.34
N VAL A 36 -18.08 12.57 3.50
CA VAL A 36 -17.89 13.19 2.18
C VAL A 36 -17.50 14.67 2.34
N ILE A 37 -16.33 15.05 1.85
CA ILE A 37 -15.97 16.46 1.65
C ILE A 37 -16.74 16.97 0.42
N GLU A 38 -17.72 17.83 0.66
CA GLU A 38 -18.49 18.56 -0.35
C GLU A 38 -17.57 19.31 -1.33
N LYS A 39 -17.29 18.70 -2.47
CA LYS A 39 -17.12 19.47 -3.71
C LYS A 39 -18.52 19.77 -4.21
N LYS A 40 -18.85 21.05 -4.31
CA LYS A 40 -20.02 21.55 -5.07
C LYS A 40 -20.06 20.85 -6.42
N SER A 41 -20.85 19.80 -6.50
CA SER A 41 -21.33 19.25 -7.75
C SER A 41 -22.25 20.31 -8.30
N VAL A 42 -21.82 20.94 -9.40
CA VAL A 42 -22.77 21.60 -10.28
C VAL A 42 -23.70 20.47 -10.73
N LYS A 43 -24.91 20.42 -10.16
CA LYS A 43 -25.99 19.59 -10.67
C LYS A 43 -26.45 20.21 -11.99
N THR A 44 -25.69 20.00 -13.06
CA THR A 44 -26.29 19.97 -14.40
C THR A 44 -26.96 18.62 -14.51
N ASP A 45 -28.29 18.62 -14.48
CA ASP A 45 -29.18 17.48 -14.72
C ASP A 45 -29.12 17.05 -16.21
N ASP A 46 -27.94 17.13 -16.84
CA ASP A 46 -27.70 16.72 -18.22
C ASP A 46 -27.43 15.22 -18.24
N LYS A 47 -28.47 14.46 -17.91
CA LYS A 47 -28.56 13.07 -18.39
C LYS A 47 -28.48 13.14 -19.92
N PRO A 48 -27.55 12.41 -20.56
CA PRO A 48 -27.44 12.46 -22.02
C PRO A 48 -28.77 12.06 -22.64
N LEU A 49 -29.14 12.71 -23.75
CA LEU A 49 -30.40 12.45 -24.46
C LEU A 49 -30.56 10.94 -24.71
N GLY A 50 -31.59 10.34 -24.12
CA GLY A 50 -31.86 8.90 -24.20
C GLY A 50 -31.45 8.07 -22.98
N TYR A 51 -31.00 8.67 -21.87
CA TYR A 51 -30.78 7.96 -20.61
C TYR A 51 -32.07 7.78 -19.81
N SER A 52 -32.54 6.54 -19.68
CA SER A 52 -33.64 6.07 -18.85
C SER A 52 -33.20 4.84 -18.03
N GLU A 53 -33.93 4.46 -16.98
CA GLU A 53 -33.63 3.23 -16.22
C GLU A 53 -33.60 1.98 -17.11
N GLU A 54 -34.39 1.99 -18.20
CA GLU A 54 -34.48 0.91 -19.17
C GLU A 54 -33.31 0.87 -20.15
N THR A 55 -32.72 2.03 -20.46
CA THR A 55 -31.56 2.17 -21.35
C THR A 55 -30.23 2.25 -20.62
N ALA A 56 -30.22 2.34 -19.28
CA ALA A 56 -29.03 2.47 -18.46
C ALA A 56 -27.98 1.37 -18.71
N HIS A 57 -28.40 0.15 -19.04
CA HIS A 57 -27.49 -0.96 -19.38
C HIS A 57 -26.68 -0.74 -20.68
N HIS A 58 -27.13 0.16 -21.56
CA HIS A 58 -26.40 0.50 -22.80
C HIS A 58 -25.35 1.60 -22.59
N TRP A 59 -25.33 2.21 -21.40
CA TRP A 59 -24.40 3.28 -21.06
C TRP A 59 -23.29 2.71 -20.16
N PRO A 60 -22.03 3.13 -20.37
CA PRO A 60 -20.97 2.74 -19.46
C PRO A 60 -21.32 3.26 -18.07
N LEU A 61 -21.29 2.35 -17.09
CA LEU A 61 -21.55 2.71 -15.70
C LEU A 61 -20.54 3.79 -15.28
N PRO A 62 -20.99 4.85 -14.59
CA PRO A 62 -20.08 5.87 -14.08
C PRO A 62 -19.07 5.20 -13.15
N ALA A 63 -17.80 5.61 -13.25
CA ALA A 63 -16.75 5.04 -12.40
C ALA A 63 -17.10 5.23 -10.91
N THR A 64 -17.30 4.12 -10.21
CA THR A 64 -17.42 4.05 -8.76
C THR A 64 -16.10 4.46 -8.10
N ASP A 65 -16.13 4.88 -6.83
CA ASP A 65 -14.90 5.28 -6.12
C ASP A 65 -13.87 4.13 -6.04
N GLU A 66 -14.35 2.89 -6.02
CA GLU A 66 -13.55 1.67 -6.15
C GLU A 66 -12.84 1.56 -7.50
N ASN A 67 -13.39 2.08 -8.60
CA ASN A 67 -12.78 2.00 -9.93
C ASN A 67 -11.93 3.24 -10.26
N LYS A 68 -11.82 4.19 -9.33
CA LYS A 68 -10.98 5.39 -9.50
C LYS A 68 -9.56 5.09 -9.01
N MET A 69 -8.70 4.71 -9.95
CA MET A 69 -7.26 4.49 -9.74
C MET A 69 -6.57 5.59 -8.90
N VAL A 70 -6.95 6.86 -9.08
CA VAL A 70 -6.37 7.97 -8.30
C VAL A 70 -6.77 7.92 -6.83
N HIS A 71 -8.00 7.51 -6.51
CA HIS A 71 -8.46 7.35 -5.12
C HIS A 71 -7.87 6.11 -4.47
N GLN A 72 -7.76 5.00 -5.22
CA GLN A 72 -7.06 3.80 -4.74
C GLN A 72 -5.61 4.12 -4.35
N LEU A 73 -4.88 4.83 -5.21
CA LEU A 73 -3.50 5.20 -4.92
C LEU A 73 -3.39 6.14 -3.71
N ASP A 74 -4.33 7.07 -3.53
CA ASP A 74 -4.40 7.98 -2.37
C ASP A 74 -4.63 7.17 -1.07
N ASN A 75 -5.57 6.22 -1.10
CA ASN A 75 -5.87 5.32 0.01
C ASN A 75 -4.67 4.44 0.37
N VAL A 76 -3.98 3.86 -0.62
CA VAL A 76 -2.76 3.08 -0.40
C VAL A 76 -1.68 3.92 0.28
N THR A 77 -1.50 5.18 -0.11
CA THR A 77 -0.55 6.06 0.59
C THR A 77 -0.93 6.29 2.05
N LYS A 78 -2.20 6.55 2.33
CA LYS A 78 -2.68 6.84 3.69
C LYS A 78 -2.59 5.60 4.59
N GLU A 79 -3.07 4.46 4.11
CA GLU A 79 -3.00 3.20 4.83
C GLU A 79 -1.55 2.75 5.06
N SER A 80 -0.69 2.94 4.06
CA SER A 80 0.74 2.65 4.19
C SER A 80 1.40 3.51 5.28
N GLU A 81 1.07 4.80 5.39
CA GLU A 81 1.60 5.69 6.45
C GLU A 81 1.13 5.28 7.85
N GLU A 82 -0.15 4.94 8.00
CA GLU A 82 -0.70 4.47 9.28
C GLU A 82 -0.04 3.15 9.70
N LYS A 83 0.07 2.19 8.77
CA LYS A 83 0.74 0.90 9.02
C LYS A 83 2.24 1.05 9.25
N ALA A 84 2.91 2.00 8.58
CA ALA A 84 4.28 2.36 8.87
C ALA A 84 4.41 2.76 10.35
N SER A 85 3.55 3.67 10.79
CA SER A 85 3.64 4.21 12.14
C SER A 85 3.45 3.10 13.19
N GLU A 86 2.49 2.20 12.97
CA GLU A 86 2.29 1.02 13.83
C GLU A 86 3.52 0.11 13.86
N ILE A 87 4.13 -0.17 12.70
CA ILE A 87 5.32 -1.02 12.63
C ILE A 87 6.49 -0.36 13.36
N PHE A 88 6.67 0.97 13.25
CA PHE A 88 7.71 1.69 13.97
C PHE A 88 7.54 1.57 15.48
N ASP A 89 6.32 1.78 15.99
CA ASP A 89 6.03 1.66 17.42
C ASP A 89 6.31 0.24 17.93
N ILE A 90 5.95 -0.79 17.15
CA ILE A 90 6.23 -2.19 17.49
C ILE A 90 7.75 -2.44 17.50
N ILE A 91 8.48 -1.98 16.48
CA ILE A 91 9.92 -2.16 16.39
C ILE A 91 10.64 -1.47 17.55
N GLU A 92 10.25 -0.25 17.91
CA GLU A 92 10.79 0.47 19.07
C GLU A 92 10.51 -0.29 20.37
N GLY A 93 9.28 -0.80 20.53
CA GLY A 93 8.90 -1.65 21.66
C GLY A 93 9.79 -2.89 21.78
N VAL A 94 9.97 -3.63 20.68
CA VAL A 94 10.81 -4.84 20.64
C VAL A 94 12.28 -4.48 20.89
N SER A 95 12.79 -3.38 20.33
CA SER A 95 14.17 -2.92 20.56
C SER A 95 14.44 -2.65 22.04
N ASN A 96 13.54 -1.93 22.70
CA ASN A 96 13.63 -1.63 24.13
C ASN A 96 13.54 -2.89 24.99
N GLU A 97 12.63 -3.81 24.66
CA GLU A 97 12.54 -5.10 25.34
C GLU A 97 13.83 -5.91 25.18
N LEU A 98 14.42 -5.91 23.98
CA LEU A 98 15.64 -6.64 23.68
C LEU A 98 16.82 -6.12 24.50
N MET A 99 17.01 -4.80 24.59
CA MET A 99 18.04 -4.19 25.44
C MET A 99 17.85 -4.56 26.92
N ALA A 100 16.60 -4.52 27.42
CA ALA A 100 16.31 -4.92 28.79
C ALA A 100 16.57 -6.42 29.02
N LYS A 101 16.32 -7.27 28.04
CA LYS A 101 16.65 -8.70 28.12
C LYS A 101 18.14 -8.94 28.07
N GLU A 102 18.90 -8.21 27.27
CA GLU A 102 20.36 -8.29 27.24
C GLU A 102 20.97 -7.96 28.61
N GLU A 103 20.51 -6.88 29.27
CA GLU A 103 20.94 -6.55 30.64
C GLU A 103 20.63 -7.68 31.64
N ASN A 104 19.43 -8.26 31.56
CA ASN A 104 19.05 -9.37 32.42
C ASN A 104 19.92 -10.62 32.21
N VAL A 105 20.24 -10.95 30.95
CA VAL A 105 21.10 -12.09 30.62
C VAL A 105 22.53 -11.83 31.08
N ASN A 106 23.03 -10.61 30.95
CA ASN A 106 24.34 -10.21 31.49
C ASN A 106 24.41 -10.37 33.02
N ASN A 107 23.35 -9.99 33.76
CA ASN A 107 23.27 -10.24 35.20
C ASN A 107 23.32 -11.74 35.54
N VAL A 108 22.64 -12.60 34.76
CA VAL A 108 22.70 -14.06 34.92
C VAL A 108 24.12 -14.57 34.65
N MET A 109 24.80 -14.03 33.65
CA MET A 109 26.19 -14.36 33.33
C MET A 109 27.15 -14.02 34.48
N GLU A 110 27.00 -12.87 35.14
CA GLU A 110 27.77 -12.53 36.33
C GLU A 110 27.55 -13.53 37.49
N VAL A 111 26.29 -13.92 37.73
CA VAL A 111 25.96 -14.92 38.74
C VAL A 111 26.58 -16.28 38.40
N LEU A 112 26.51 -16.73 37.14
CA LEU A 112 27.12 -17.97 36.70
C LEU A 112 28.65 -17.95 36.88
N ASN A 113 29.32 -16.85 36.53
CA ASN A 113 30.75 -16.68 36.77
C ASN A 113 31.10 -16.77 38.27
N SER A 114 30.34 -16.09 39.13
CA SER A 114 30.54 -16.18 40.58
C SER A 114 30.35 -17.60 41.11
N ASN A 115 29.37 -18.35 40.57
CA ASN A 115 29.13 -19.74 40.92
C ASN A 115 30.28 -20.63 40.46
N ILE A 116 30.79 -20.45 39.24
CA ILE A 116 31.96 -21.18 38.73
C ILE A 116 33.15 -20.97 39.67
N GLU A 117 33.49 -19.73 40.03
CA GLU A 117 34.59 -19.47 40.98
C GLU A 117 34.39 -20.18 42.33
N LEU A 118 33.16 -20.21 42.84
CA LEU A 118 32.82 -20.84 44.11
C LEU A 118 32.99 -22.37 44.03
N PHE A 119 32.48 -23.00 42.96
CA PHE A 119 32.61 -24.44 42.73
C PHE A 119 34.04 -24.87 42.38
N THR A 120 34.84 -24.01 41.74
CA THR A 120 36.28 -24.23 41.56
C THR A 120 36.98 -24.29 42.91
N LYS A 121 36.75 -23.32 43.80
CA LYS A 121 37.32 -23.33 45.16
C LYS A 121 36.84 -24.53 45.99
N LEU A 122 35.57 -24.92 45.89
CA LEU A 122 35.01 -26.08 46.59
C LEU A 122 35.60 -27.40 46.08
N SER A 123 35.74 -27.57 44.77
CA SER A 123 36.30 -28.79 44.18
C SER A 123 37.79 -28.97 44.49
N GLU A 124 38.56 -27.86 44.60
CA GLU A 124 39.94 -27.89 45.08
C GLU A 124 40.06 -28.28 46.57
N LYS A 125 39.14 -27.77 47.42
CA LYS A 125 39.17 -28.02 48.87
C LYS A 125 38.62 -29.39 49.26
N PHE A 126 37.66 -29.92 48.49
CA PHE A 126 36.97 -31.18 48.75
C PHE A 126 36.99 -32.08 47.51
N PRO A 127 38.16 -32.66 47.16
CA PRO A 127 38.32 -33.45 45.93
C PRO A 127 37.51 -34.76 45.93
N ASP A 128 37.10 -35.26 47.10
CA ASP A 128 36.31 -36.49 47.26
C ASP A 128 34.81 -36.28 46.99
N VAL A 129 34.34 -35.05 46.81
CA VAL A 129 32.93 -34.75 46.54
C VAL A 129 32.72 -34.56 45.04
N GLU A 130 32.32 -35.64 44.37
CA GLU A 130 32.07 -35.68 42.93
C GLU A 130 30.95 -34.71 42.48
N ALA A 131 29.97 -34.44 43.35
CA ALA A 131 28.87 -33.52 43.08
C ALA A 131 29.33 -32.09 42.75
N PHE A 132 30.45 -31.61 43.33
CA PHE A 132 30.98 -30.28 43.02
C PHE A 132 31.58 -30.19 41.63
N LYS A 133 32.21 -31.26 41.14
CA LYS A 133 32.72 -31.32 39.76
C LYS A 133 31.57 -31.34 38.75
N ILE A 134 30.55 -32.17 39.01
CA ILE A 134 29.36 -32.24 38.15
C ILE A 134 28.65 -30.87 38.07
N GLN A 135 28.51 -30.17 39.21
CA GLN A 135 27.86 -28.87 39.21
C GLN A 135 28.71 -27.77 38.56
N LEU A 136 30.05 -27.87 38.65
CA LEU A 136 30.97 -26.98 37.94
C LEU A 136 30.80 -27.12 36.43
N GLU A 137 30.86 -28.34 35.90
CA GLU A 137 30.67 -28.61 34.46
C GLU A 137 29.30 -28.13 33.97
N LYS A 138 28.24 -28.32 34.75
CA LYS A 138 26.90 -27.79 34.41
C LYS A 138 26.87 -26.27 34.35
N ASN A 139 27.54 -25.59 35.27
CA ASN A 139 27.59 -24.12 35.28
C ASN A 139 28.44 -23.59 34.12
N GLU A 140 29.53 -24.27 33.75
CA GLU A 140 30.34 -23.93 32.57
C GLU A 140 29.54 -24.12 31.28
N SER A 141 28.78 -25.22 31.16
CA SER A 141 27.86 -25.41 30.03
C SER A 141 26.79 -24.32 29.98
N ALA A 142 26.15 -24.03 31.11
CA ALA A 142 25.13 -22.99 31.18
C ALA A 142 25.70 -21.59 30.85
N LEU A 143 26.96 -21.32 31.20
CA LEU A 143 27.65 -20.07 30.83
C LEU A 143 27.81 -19.97 29.32
N ASN A 144 28.23 -21.04 28.65
CA ASN A 144 28.35 -21.06 27.18
C ASN A 144 26.99 -20.84 26.51
N ASP A 145 25.93 -21.53 26.96
CA ASP A 145 24.57 -21.34 26.45
C ASP A 145 24.09 -19.89 26.66
N THR A 146 24.47 -19.28 27.79
CA THR A 146 24.15 -17.87 28.09
C THR A 146 24.89 -16.90 27.16
N ILE A 147 26.16 -17.18 26.83
CA ILE A 147 26.93 -16.37 25.87
C ILE A 147 26.31 -16.44 24.47
N GLU A 148 25.91 -17.63 24.03
CA GLU A 148 25.22 -17.81 22.74
C GLU A 148 23.87 -17.07 22.72
N ALA A 149 23.15 -17.06 23.84
CA ALA A 149 21.93 -16.27 23.98
C ALA A 149 22.19 -14.75 23.88
N VAL A 150 23.27 -14.24 24.48
CA VAL A 150 23.68 -12.83 24.33
C VAL A 150 24.00 -12.50 22.88
N GLU A 151 24.78 -13.34 22.20
CA GLU A 151 25.12 -13.15 20.79
C GLU A 151 23.85 -13.13 19.90
N THR A 152 22.89 -14.01 20.18
CA THR A 152 21.61 -14.03 19.46
C THR A 152 20.79 -12.76 19.71
N LEU A 153 20.79 -12.24 20.94
CA LEU A 153 20.14 -10.96 21.27
C LEU A 153 20.81 -9.79 20.53
N GLN A 154 22.14 -9.74 20.48
CA GLN A 154 22.87 -8.70 19.76
C GLN A 154 22.62 -8.74 18.25
N ASN A 155 22.68 -9.93 17.65
CA ASN A 155 22.34 -10.13 16.24
C ASN A 155 20.89 -9.72 15.93
N SER A 156 19.96 -9.98 16.85
CA SER A 156 18.56 -9.54 16.71
C SER A 156 18.44 -8.01 16.81
N GLY A 157 19.26 -7.37 17.65
CA GLY A 157 19.32 -5.91 17.77
C GLY A 157 19.83 -5.25 16.48
N ASP A 158 20.88 -5.82 15.88
CA ASP A 158 21.41 -5.38 14.58
C ASP A 158 20.37 -5.55 13.46
N ALA A 159 19.64 -6.66 13.46
CA ALA A 159 18.55 -6.88 12.51
C ALA A 159 17.44 -5.83 12.65
N ILE A 160 17.07 -5.47 13.88
CA ILE A 160 16.09 -4.41 14.16
C ILE A 160 16.57 -3.05 13.61
N MET A 161 17.84 -2.72 13.82
CA MET A 161 18.42 -1.48 13.27
C MET A 161 18.39 -1.46 11.74
N SER A 162 18.71 -2.59 11.10
CA SER A 162 18.61 -2.73 9.64
C SER A 162 17.17 -2.57 9.13
N VAL A 163 16.18 -3.15 9.83
CA VAL A 163 14.76 -2.94 9.48
C VAL A 163 14.38 -1.47 9.63
N MET A 164 14.84 -0.79 10.67
CA MET A 164 14.58 0.64 10.87
C MET A 164 15.17 1.51 9.74
N ASP A 165 16.33 1.12 9.18
CA ASP A 165 16.91 1.77 8.01
C ASP A 165 16.11 1.51 6.73
N ILE A 166 15.66 0.27 6.50
CA ILE A 166 14.80 -0.08 5.35
C ILE A 166 13.47 0.65 5.43
N MET A 167 12.93 0.86 6.63
CA MET A 167 11.65 1.53 6.82
C MET A 167 11.68 3.00 6.40
N GLN A 168 12.86 3.64 6.40
CA GLN A 168 13.04 4.96 5.80
C GLN A 168 12.78 4.94 4.28
N TYR A 169 12.97 3.79 3.62
CA TYR A 169 12.66 3.60 2.20
C TYR A 169 11.15 3.62 1.92
N GLN A 170 10.29 3.48 2.93
CA GLN A 170 8.85 3.62 2.78
C GLN A 170 8.43 5.03 2.36
N ASP A 171 9.16 6.07 2.81
CA ASP A 171 8.89 7.44 2.38
C ASP A 171 9.15 7.62 0.88
N ILE A 172 10.11 6.87 0.31
CA ILE A 172 10.36 6.87 -1.15
C ILE A 172 9.17 6.27 -1.92
N HIS A 173 8.53 5.23 -1.40
CA HIS A 173 7.33 4.66 -2.01
C HIS A 173 6.16 5.64 -2.02
N ARG A 174 5.94 6.36 -0.91
CA ARG A 174 4.96 7.45 -0.84
C ARG A 174 5.22 8.50 -1.91
N GLN A 175 6.45 9.00 -2.02
CA GLN A 175 6.83 9.99 -3.02
C GLN A 175 6.63 9.50 -4.47
N LYS A 176 6.94 8.22 -4.75
CA LYS A 176 6.69 7.61 -6.07
C LYS A 176 5.20 7.58 -6.39
N ILE A 177 4.34 7.20 -5.43
CA ILE A 177 2.88 7.19 -5.60
C ILE A 177 2.35 8.62 -5.80
N GLU A 178 2.79 9.60 -5.01
CA GLU A 178 2.41 11.01 -5.17
C GLU A 178 2.73 11.55 -6.57
N ARG A 179 3.91 11.20 -7.10
CA ARG A 179 4.30 11.55 -8.47
C ARG A 179 3.35 10.95 -9.50
N VAL A 180 3.03 9.66 -9.39
CA VAL A 180 2.09 8.96 -10.29
C VAL A 180 0.70 9.57 -10.21
N ILE A 181 0.20 9.84 -9.00
CA ILE A 181 -1.08 10.50 -8.78
C ILE A 181 -1.12 11.87 -9.47
N ASN A 182 -0.07 12.67 -9.33
CA ASN A 182 -0.01 13.99 -9.96
C ASN A 182 -0.01 13.90 -11.50
N VAL A 183 0.73 12.95 -12.06
CA VAL A 183 0.72 12.68 -13.52
C VAL A 183 -0.67 12.23 -13.99
N MET A 184 -1.32 11.31 -13.27
CA MET A 184 -2.67 10.83 -13.59
C MET A 184 -3.71 11.95 -13.51
N ARG A 185 -3.63 12.82 -12.50
CA ARG A 185 -4.48 14.02 -12.37
C ARG A 185 -4.23 14.99 -13.53
N ALA A 186 -2.98 15.19 -13.96
CA ALA A 186 -2.65 16.02 -15.11
C ALA A 186 -3.17 15.42 -16.43
N LEU A 187 -3.06 14.10 -16.60
CA LEU A 187 -3.52 13.38 -17.79
C LEU A 187 -5.05 13.44 -17.92
N SER A 188 -5.78 13.28 -16.82
CA SER A 188 -7.23 13.48 -16.78
C SER A 188 -7.63 14.91 -17.16
N ARG A 189 -6.94 15.93 -16.61
CA ARG A 189 -7.17 17.34 -17.00
C ARG A 189 -6.86 17.59 -18.47
N TYR A 190 -5.79 17.00 -18.98
CA TYR A 190 -5.42 17.11 -20.39
C TYR A 190 -6.47 16.48 -21.30
N MET A 191 -6.98 15.29 -20.95
CA MET A 191 -8.07 14.66 -21.70
C MET A 191 -9.34 15.50 -21.66
N ASN A 192 -9.75 15.96 -20.48
CA ASN A 192 -10.92 16.84 -20.36
C ASN A 192 -10.73 18.13 -21.17
N SER A 193 -9.53 18.72 -21.17
CA SER A 193 -9.20 19.89 -21.98
C SER A 193 -9.16 19.60 -23.50
N LEU A 194 -8.79 18.39 -23.93
CA LEU A 194 -8.86 17.98 -25.33
C LEU A 194 -10.31 17.80 -25.81
N PHE A 195 -11.19 17.32 -24.92
CA PHE A 195 -12.61 17.15 -25.22
C PHE A 195 -13.44 18.43 -25.00
N GLU A 196 -12.94 19.39 -24.22
CA GLU A 196 -13.48 20.75 -24.15
C GLU A 196 -13.31 21.46 -25.50
N CYS A 197 -14.35 21.37 -26.34
CA CYS A 197 -14.42 22.16 -27.57
C CYS A 197 -14.76 23.62 -27.24
N LYS A 198 -14.01 24.55 -27.83
CA LYS A 198 -14.28 26.01 -27.78
C LYS A 198 -15.54 26.47 -28.51
N ILE A 199 -16.36 25.55 -29.00
CA ILE A 199 -17.54 25.84 -29.82
C ILE A 199 -18.78 25.48 -29.00
N GLU A 200 -19.62 26.47 -28.73
CA GLU A 200 -20.94 26.29 -28.12
C GLU A 200 -21.75 25.26 -28.92
N ASP A 201 -22.44 24.35 -28.23
CA ASP A 201 -23.17 23.24 -28.84
C ASP A 201 -24.21 23.71 -29.87
N GLU A 202 -24.77 24.92 -29.67
CA GLU A 202 -25.68 25.61 -30.60
C GLU A 202 -25.06 25.96 -31.98
N LYS A 203 -23.74 26.11 -32.05
CA LYS A 203 -23.00 26.39 -33.29
C LYS A 203 -22.44 25.14 -33.95
N ARG A 204 -22.66 23.97 -33.36
CA ARG A 204 -22.25 22.70 -33.96
C ARG A 204 -23.20 22.34 -35.09
N VAL A 205 -22.64 21.75 -36.14
CA VAL A 205 -23.43 21.19 -37.24
C VAL A 205 -24.32 20.12 -36.65
N SER A 206 -25.63 20.21 -36.91
CA SER A 206 -26.63 19.22 -36.49
C SER A 206 -26.10 17.81 -36.78
N SER A 207 -26.18 16.92 -35.78
CA SER A 207 -25.77 15.52 -35.93
C SER A 207 -26.36 14.95 -37.22
N ALA A 208 -25.51 14.40 -38.08
CA ALA A 208 -25.97 13.85 -39.36
C ALA A 208 -26.94 12.70 -39.09
N GLN A 209 -28.20 12.89 -39.47
CA GLN A 209 -29.27 11.91 -39.27
C GLN A 209 -29.20 10.77 -40.31
N HIS A 210 -28.43 10.97 -41.39
CA HIS A 210 -28.18 10.00 -42.44
C HIS A 210 -26.71 10.01 -42.87
N ILE A 211 -26.16 8.82 -43.14
CA ILE A 211 -24.86 8.67 -43.80
C ILE A 211 -25.04 8.23 -45.26
N VAL A 212 -24.07 8.54 -46.12
CA VAL A 212 -24.09 8.12 -47.53
C VAL A 212 -24.06 6.59 -47.58
N GLY A 213 -25.18 5.96 -47.95
CA GLY A 213 -25.34 4.50 -47.99
C GLY A 213 -26.55 3.97 -47.21
N ASP A 214 -27.24 4.80 -46.42
CA ASP A 214 -28.50 4.39 -45.80
C ASP A 214 -29.58 4.14 -46.86
N THR A 215 -30.19 2.96 -46.78
CA THR A 215 -31.21 2.49 -47.73
C THR A 215 -32.63 2.58 -47.17
N HIS A 216 -32.79 2.89 -45.88
CA HIS A 216 -34.09 2.99 -45.22
C HIS A 216 -34.31 4.43 -44.75
N ASN A 217 -35.33 5.07 -45.31
CA ASN A 217 -35.68 6.47 -45.08
C ASN A 217 -36.88 6.65 -44.14
N ASP A 218 -37.40 5.56 -43.59
CA ASP A 218 -38.66 5.54 -42.85
C ASP A 218 -38.41 5.72 -41.36
N ILE A 219 -38.16 6.96 -40.96
CA ILE A 219 -38.50 7.39 -39.62
C ILE A 219 -39.91 7.99 -39.73
N ALA A 220 -40.90 7.31 -39.15
CA ALA A 220 -42.26 7.81 -39.13
C ALA A 220 -42.26 9.21 -38.49
N SER A 221 -42.74 10.19 -39.26
CA SER A 221 -42.89 11.56 -38.76
C SER A 221 -43.87 11.58 -37.58
N MET A 222 -43.74 12.55 -36.68
CA MET A 222 -44.61 12.66 -35.50
C MET A 222 -46.10 12.72 -35.90
N ASP A 223 -46.39 13.29 -37.07
CA ASP A 223 -47.72 13.32 -37.69
C ASP A 223 -48.21 11.93 -38.16
N GLU A 224 -47.32 11.07 -38.68
CA GLU A 224 -47.66 9.68 -39.06
C GLU A 224 -47.89 8.78 -37.84
N ILE A 225 -47.19 9.06 -36.73
CA ILE A 225 -47.39 8.39 -35.45
C ILE A 225 -48.75 8.76 -34.85
N GLU A 226 -49.15 10.04 -34.95
CA GLU A 226 -50.45 10.50 -34.48
C GLU A 226 -51.61 9.94 -35.33
N ALA A 227 -51.43 9.87 -36.65
CA ALA A 227 -52.39 9.22 -37.55
C ALA A 227 -52.57 7.72 -37.27
N LEU A 228 -51.49 7.01 -36.91
CA LEU A 228 -51.57 5.60 -36.49
C LEU A 228 -52.29 5.44 -35.14
N LEU A 229 -52.05 6.36 -34.19
CA LEU A 229 -52.76 6.39 -32.90
C LEU A 229 -54.26 6.60 -33.09
N GLU A 230 -54.66 7.48 -33.99
CA GLU A 230 -56.06 7.74 -34.33
C GLU A 230 -56.73 6.51 -34.98
N GLN A 231 -55.99 5.82 -35.85
CA GLN A 231 -56.46 4.61 -36.52
C GLN A 231 -56.63 3.42 -35.57
N PHE A 232 -55.81 3.32 -34.52
CA PHE A 232 -55.93 2.30 -33.47
C PHE A 232 -56.91 2.66 -32.35
N GLY A 233 -57.17 3.96 -32.10
CA GLY A 233 -58.16 4.44 -31.13
C GLY A 233 -59.61 4.37 -31.60
N SER A 234 -59.84 4.16 -32.90
CA SER A 234 -61.16 4.14 -33.55
C SER A 234 -61.84 2.76 -33.58
N LYS A 235 -61.73 1.95 -32.51
CA LYS A 235 -62.39 0.64 -32.42
C LYS A 235 -63.39 0.54 -31.28
#